data_AF-A0A914VS97-F1
#
_entry.id   AF-A0A914VS97-F1
#
_cell.length_a   1.000
_cell.length_b   1.000
_cell.length_c   1.000
_cell.angle_alpha   90.00
_cell.angle_beta   90.00
_cell.angle_gamma   90.00
#
_symmetry.space_group_name_H-M   'P 1'
#
loop_
_entity.id
_entity.type
_entity.pdbx_description
1 polymer ?
#
loop_
_entity_poly.entity_id
_entity_poly.type
_entity_poly.pdbx_seq_one_letter_code
_entity_poly.pdbx_strand_id
1 'polypeptide(L)'
;MAAVAEAPGTGVALPAQVQANPITKKLNKILDSKIETDQELLDALETVSPFLTENTLQRRRNLRRDLEQRSLETNIRFLNSFRKVRDAVEGVTKDVDEMSKCCEAMTNRLRATKEQTRDLLNQTTSLQNQSKRVEKRAEIVTAFLGAFQLKPEEAKALRGTADGGIDRNFFPALNRVREIHADCKQLLRTSQHAAALEIMEKMAAAHEAAYELLYRWIQRECRLLNVDFVDLNPLLYQAFEAMQERPVLFKYSLDEYNTARRSHVVRAFIDALTRGGPGGVPKPIELLSHDPLRYA
;
A
#
# COMPACT_ATOMS: atom_id res chain seq x y z
N MET A 1 -38.58 -47.02 68.28
CA MET A 1 -39.92 -46.63 67.77
C MET A 1 -40.52 -47.87 67.16
N ALA A 2 -41.36 -48.55 67.95
CA ALA A 2 -42.83 -48.46 67.89
C ALA A 2 -43.34 -49.47 66.86
N ALA A 3 -43.67 -50.69 67.30
CA ALA A 3 -44.94 -51.09 67.92
C ALA A 3 -45.99 -51.45 66.86
N VAL A 4 -46.44 -52.71 66.87
CA VAL A 4 -47.84 -53.12 66.66
C VAL A 4 -48.00 -54.44 67.44
N ALA A 5 -48.45 -54.39 68.70
CA ALA A 5 -49.82 -54.72 69.15
C ALA A 5 -50.27 -56.13 68.69
N GLU A 6 -50.10 -57.16 69.52
CA GLU A 6 -51.06 -57.69 70.54
C GLU A 6 -52.00 -58.79 69.98
N ALA A 7 -51.60 -60.04 70.20
CA ALA A 7 -52.29 -61.21 70.80
C ALA A 7 -53.84 -61.40 70.69
N PRO A 8 -54.40 -62.54 71.15
CA PRO A 8 -54.14 -63.96 70.84
C PRO A 8 -55.48 -64.74 70.59
N GLY A 9 -55.41 -66.04 70.28
CA GLY A 9 -56.61 -66.88 70.21
C GLY A 9 -56.29 -68.37 70.34
N THR A 10 -56.49 -68.90 71.54
CA THR A 10 -56.25 -70.27 72.01
C THR A 10 -57.15 -71.33 71.38
N GLY A 11 -56.61 -72.54 71.15
CA GLY A 11 -57.39 -73.75 70.88
C GLY A 11 -56.53 -75.01 71.04
N VAL A 12 -56.88 -75.82 72.04
CA VAL A 12 -56.18 -77.00 72.57
C VAL A 12 -56.42 -78.26 71.72
N ALA A 13 -55.42 -79.14 71.58
CA ALA A 13 -55.49 -80.60 71.82
C ALA A 13 -54.36 -81.41 71.11
N LEU A 14 -53.43 -81.94 71.92
CA LEU A 14 -53.01 -83.37 72.09
C LEU A 14 -52.74 -84.31 70.86
N PRO A 15 -51.96 -85.40 71.05
CA PRO A 15 -50.74 -85.67 70.31
C PRO A 15 -50.86 -86.86 69.35
N ALA A 16 -49.96 -86.93 68.35
CA ALA A 16 -49.70 -88.18 67.64
C ALA A 16 -48.25 -88.24 67.17
N GLN A 17 -47.45 -89.04 67.86
CA GLN A 17 -46.24 -89.62 67.29
C GLN A 17 -46.66 -90.50 66.10
N VAL A 18 -46.30 -90.07 64.90
CA VAL A 18 -46.26 -90.96 63.73
C VAL A 18 -44.82 -90.97 63.24
N GLN A 19 -44.23 -92.16 63.24
CA GLN A 19 -42.88 -92.44 62.77
C GLN A 19 -42.69 -91.88 61.35
N ALA A 20 -42.10 -90.71 61.22
CA ALA A 20 -41.79 -90.11 59.93
C ALA A 20 -40.59 -90.86 59.32
N ASN A 21 -40.89 -91.75 58.38
CA ASN A 21 -39.90 -92.56 57.66
C ASN A 21 -38.69 -91.70 57.20
N PRO A 22 -37.45 -92.18 57.37
CA PRO A 22 -36.24 -91.43 56.97
C PRO A 22 -36.20 -91.14 55.46
N ILE A 23 -36.94 -91.91 54.67
CA ILE A 23 -37.14 -91.73 53.24
C ILE A 23 -38.04 -90.52 52.97
N THR A 24 -39.14 -90.31 53.70
CA THR A 24 -39.99 -89.12 53.51
C THR A 24 -39.28 -87.83 53.89
N LYS A 25 -38.35 -87.86 54.87
CA LYS A 25 -37.49 -86.69 55.15
C LYS A 25 -36.48 -86.39 54.04
N LYS A 26 -35.89 -87.42 53.42
CA LYS A 26 -35.01 -87.25 52.26
C LYS A 26 -35.79 -86.80 51.02
N LEU A 27 -36.99 -87.32 50.83
CA LEU A 27 -37.87 -87.02 49.71
C LEU A 27 -38.41 -85.59 49.80
N ASN A 28 -38.84 -85.15 50.99
CA ASN A 28 -39.20 -83.75 51.23
C ASN A 28 -37.99 -82.82 51.08
N LYS A 29 -36.79 -83.22 51.50
CA LYS A 29 -35.57 -82.41 51.28
C LYS A 29 -35.18 -82.29 49.80
N ILE A 30 -35.47 -83.30 48.99
CA ILE A 30 -35.23 -83.28 47.54
C ILE A 30 -36.32 -82.49 46.81
N LEU A 31 -37.58 -82.54 47.29
CA LEU A 31 -38.65 -81.68 46.78
C LEU A 31 -38.47 -80.21 47.17
N ASP A 32 -37.97 -79.94 48.38
CA ASP A 32 -37.68 -78.58 48.86
C ASP A 32 -36.42 -77.99 48.19
N SER A 33 -35.50 -78.83 47.72
CA SER A 33 -34.49 -78.38 46.75
C SER A 33 -35.18 -78.19 45.41
N LYS A 34 -35.67 -76.97 45.21
CA LYS A 34 -36.28 -76.43 43.99
C LYS A 34 -35.31 -76.43 42.79
N ILE A 35 -34.83 -77.61 42.39
CA ILE A 35 -33.83 -77.80 41.33
C ILE A 35 -34.39 -77.35 39.97
N GLU A 36 -35.71 -77.40 39.79
CA GLU A 36 -36.41 -77.00 38.57
C GLU A 36 -36.68 -75.50 38.46
N THR A 37 -36.57 -74.74 39.56
CA THR A 37 -36.92 -73.31 39.61
C THR A 37 -35.69 -72.40 39.53
N ASP A 38 -34.50 -72.97 39.62
CA ASP A 38 -33.24 -72.23 39.71
C ASP A 38 -32.62 -72.17 38.31
N GLN A 39 -32.97 -71.12 37.56
CA GLN A 39 -32.64 -70.97 36.13
C GLN A 39 -31.12 -70.90 35.88
N GLU A 40 -30.37 -70.30 36.80
CA GLU A 40 -28.90 -70.31 36.76
C GLU A 40 -28.33 -71.71 36.96
N LEU A 41 -28.99 -72.53 37.78
CA LEU A 41 -28.60 -73.91 38.06
C LEU A 41 -28.94 -74.81 36.86
N LEU A 42 -30.05 -74.53 36.17
CA LEU A 42 -30.43 -75.20 34.92
C LEU A 42 -29.51 -74.84 33.75
N ASP A 43 -29.12 -73.58 33.59
CA ASP A 43 -28.12 -73.16 32.58
C ASP A 43 -26.73 -73.72 32.90
N ALA A 44 -26.34 -73.73 34.18
CA ALA A 44 -25.13 -74.40 34.64
C ALA A 44 -25.19 -75.93 34.41
N LEU A 45 -26.36 -76.55 34.59
CA LEU A 45 -26.54 -77.97 34.27
C LEU A 45 -26.58 -78.22 32.78
N GLU A 46 -27.13 -77.34 31.96
CA GLU A 46 -27.16 -77.47 30.49
C GLU A 46 -25.75 -77.36 29.92
N THR A 47 -24.93 -76.47 30.49
CA THR A 47 -23.51 -76.41 30.14
C THR A 47 -22.73 -77.62 30.64
N VAL A 48 -23.13 -78.30 31.72
CA VAL A 48 -22.45 -79.50 32.26
C VAL A 48 -23.00 -80.83 31.70
N SER A 49 -24.25 -80.82 31.22
CA SER A 49 -25.05 -81.93 30.67
C SER A 49 -24.34 -82.72 29.57
N PRO A 50 -23.70 -82.10 28.55
CA PRO A 50 -22.96 -82.86 27.54
C PRO A 50 -21.73 -83.60 28.07
N PHE A 51 -21.31 -83.38 29.33
CA PHE A 51 -20.08 -83.93 29.91
C PHE A 51 -20.33 -85.05 30.92
N LEU A 52 -21.54 -85.15 31.44
CA LEU A 52 -21.95 -86.22 32.35
C LEU A 52 -22.70 -87.33 31.61
N THR A 53 -22.08 -87.91 30.58
CA THR A 53 -22.66 -89.05 29.85
C THR A 53 -22.72 -90.32 30.69
N GLU A 54 -21.83 -90.49 31.67
CA GLU A 54 -21.84 -91.63 32.60
C GLU A 54 -21.54 -91.18 34.04
N ASN A 55 -22.44 -91.54 34.97
CA ASN A 55 -22.33 -91.19 36.39
C ASN A 55 -21.50 -92.23 37.16
N THR A 56 -20.18 -92.15 37.04
CA THR A 56 -19.23 -93.00 37.78
C THR A 56 -18.60 -92.26 38.97
N LEU A 57 -18.25 -92.99 40.03
CA LEU A 57 -17.69 -92.44 41.28
C LEU A 57 -16.40 -91.61 41.03
N GLN A 58 -15.58 -92.03 40.06
CA GLN A 58 -14.35 -91.32 39.65
C GLN A 58 -14.66 -90.02 38.91
N ARG A 59 -15.62 -90.00 37.98
CA ARG A 59 -16.04 -88.77 37.30
C ARG A 59 -16.65 -87.77 38.27
N ARG A 60 -17.43 -88.20 39.26
CA ARG A 60 -17.96 -87.30 40.29
C ARG A 60 -16.88 -86.64 41.16
N ARG A 61 -15.78 -87.36 41.44
CA ARG A 61 -14.62 -86.81 42.16
C ARG A 61 -13.78 -85.86 41.30
N ASN A 62 -13.68 -86.13 40.00
CA ASN A 62 -12.87 -85.33 39.07
C ASN A 62 -13.66 -84.16 38.44
N LEU A 63 -14.99 -84.17 38.48
CA LEU A 63 -15.86 -83.16 37.88
C LEU A 63 -15.49 -81.73 38.28
N ARG A 64 -15.16 -81.51 39.56
CA ARG A 64 -14.74 -80.19 40.03
C ARG A 64 -13.42 -79.76 39.39
N ARG A 65 -12.45 -80.68 39.32
CA ARG A 65 -11.15 -80.43 38.70
C ARG A 65 -11.29 -80.17 37.20
N ASP A 66 -12.15 -80.92 36.51
CA ASP A 66 -12.38 -80.77 35.08
C ASP A 66 -13.15 -79.46 34.76
N LEU A 67 -14.11 -79.09 35.61
CA LEU A 67 -14.83 -77.82 35.54
C LEU A 67 -13.90 -76.63 35.80
N GLU A 68 -13.06 -76.71 36.83
CA GLU A 68 -12.06 -75.67 37.14
C GLU A 68 -11.04 -75.54 36.02
N GLN A 69 -10.54 -76.65 35.47
CA GLN A 69 -9.58 -76.65 34.36
C GLN A 69 -10.17 -76.04 33.09
N ARG A 70 -11.44 -76.31 32.79
CA ARG A 70 -12.12 -75.74 31.63
C ARG A 70 -12.55 -74.29 31.82
N SER A 71 -12.92 -73.90 33.04
CA SER A 71 -13.13 -72.49 33.39
C SER A 71 -11.83 -71.71 33.20
N LEU A 72 -10.70 -72.26 33.66
CA LEU A 72 -9.38 -71.70 33.44
C LEU A 72 -9.05 -71.61 31.94
N GLU A 73 -9.32 -72.66 31.16
CA GLU A 73 -9.10 -72.66 29.72
C GLU A 73 -9.97 -71.63 28.99
N THR A 74 -11.23 -71.48 29.39
CA THR A 74 -12.16 -70.49 28.83
C THR A 74 -11.71 -69.07 29.18
N ASN A 75 -11.28 -68.83 30.41
CA ASN A 75 -10.70 -67.55 30.84
C ASN A 75 -9.40 -67.23 30.11
N ILE A 76 -8.54 -68.23 29.84
CA ILE A 76 -7.33 -68.05 29.03
C ILE A 76 -7.69 -67.69 27.59
N ARG A 77 -8.67 -68.37 26.98
CA ARG A 77 -9.16 -68.04 25.62
C ARG A 77 -9.76 -66.63 25.58
N PHE A 78 -10.53 -66.26 26.60
CA PHE A 78 -11.09 -64.92 26.73
C PHE A 78 -9.99 -63.87 26.84
N LEU A 79 -9.03 -64.04 27.75
CA LEU A 79 -7.88 -63.14 27.90
C LEU A 79 -7.07 -63.01 26.61
N ASN A 80 -6.85 -64.11 25.88
CA ASN A 80 -6.16 -64.08 24.60
C ASN A 80 -6.94 -63.31 23.52
N SER A 81 -8.27 -63.47 23.48
CA SER A 81 -9.12 -62.71 22.55
C SER A 81 -9.17 -61.22 22.93
N PHE A 82 -9.28 -60.91 24.22
CA PHE A 82 -9.34 -59.55 24.75
C PHE A 82 -7.99 -58.83 24.57
N ARG A 83 -6.87 -59.56 24.67
CA ARG A 83 -5.54 -59.02 24.40
C ARG A 83 -5.43 -58.50 22.97
N LYS A 84 -5.98 -59.21 21.98
CA LYS A 84 -5.99 -58.73 20.58
C LYS A 84 -6.78 -57.42 20.42
N VAL A 85 -7.93 -57.32 21.10
CA VAL A 85 -8.75 -56.10 21.09
C VAL A 85 -8.02 -54.95 21.78
N ARG A 86 -7.41 -55.20 22.94
CA ARG A 86 -6.57 -54.24 23.64
C ARG A 86 -5.44 -53.74 22.75
N ASP A 87 -4.72 -54.64 22.08
CA ASP A 87 -3.59 -54.27 21.22
C ASP A 87 -4.05 -53.41 20.03
N ALA A 88 -5.23 -53.70 19.46
CA ALA A 88 -5.83 -52.88 18.42
C ALA A 88 -6.24 -51.48 18.94
N VAL A 89 -6.85 -51.41 20.13
CA VAL A 89 -7.22 -50.13 20.77
C VAL A 89 -5.96 -49.33 21.13
N GLU A 90 -4.92 -49.98 21.63
CA GLU A 90 -3.65 -49.33 21.96
C GLU A 90 -2.96 -48.78 20.69
N GLY A 91 -3.05 -49.51 19.58
CA GLY A 91 -2.63 -49.03 18.25
C GLY A 91 -3.39 -47.76 17.85
N VAL A 92 -4.72 -47.78 17.91
CA VAL A 92 -5.54 -46.59 17.59
C VAL A 92 -5.22 -45.42 18.51
N THR A 93 -4.99 -45.63 19.80
CA THR A 93 -4.62 -44.54 20.70
C THR A 93 -3.26 -43.93 20.34
N LYS A 94 -2.28 -44.76 19.92
CA LYS A 94 -0.99 -44.27 19.44
C LYS A 94 -1.14 -43.46 18.16
N ASP A 95 -1.92 -43.94 17.21
CA ASP A 95 -2.19 -43.23 15.95
C ASP A 95 -2.89 -41.87 16.22
N VAL A 96 -3.83 -41.82 17.17
CA VAL A 96 -4.51 -40.57 17.58
C VAL A 96 -3.53 -39.61 18.26
N ASP A 97 -2.64 -40.11 19.12
CA ASP A 97 -1.62 -39.28 19.77
C ASP A 97 -0.61 -38.72 18.75
N GLU A 98 -0.20 -39.53 17.77
CA GLU A 98 0.66 -39.10 16.67
C GLU A 98 -0.04 -38.06 15.79
N MET A 99 -1.33 -38.25 15.49
CA MET A 99 -2.12 -37.29 14.75
C MET A 99 -2.27 -35.98 15.52
N SER A 100 -2.51 -36.02 16.84
CA SER A 100 -2.59 -34.83 17.69
C SER A 100 -1.27 -34.05 17.67
N LYS A 101 -0.13 -34.74 17.83
CA LYS A 101 1.20 -34.13 17.74
C LYS A 101 1.45 -33.50 16.36
N CYS A 102 1.04 -34.18 15.28
CA CYS A 102 1.14 -33.63 13.93
C CYS A 102 0.27 -32.38 13.74
N CYS A 103 -0.96 -32.39 14.25
CA CYS A 103 -1.85 -31.23 14.21
C CYS A 103 -1.29 -30.05 15.01
N GLU A 104 -0.72 -30.29 16.19
CA GLU A 104 -0.05 -29.26 16.99
C GLU A 104 1.18 -28.70 16.27
N ALA A 105 2.04 -29.56 15.71
CA ALA A 105 3.20 -29.15 14.95
C ALA A 105 2.82 -28.33 13.70
N MET A 106 1.77 -28.74 12.99
CA MET A 106 1.26 -28.00 11.83
C MET A 106 0.65 -26.66 12.23
N THR A 107 -0.10 -26.61 13.33
CA THR A 107 -0.67 -25.36 13.87
C THR A 107 0.42 -24.39 14.30
N ASN A 108 1.47 -24.88 14.97
CA ASN A 108 2.62 -24.07 15.36
C ASN A 108 3.38 -23.53 14.16
N ARG A 109 3.62 -24.35 13.12
CA ARG A 109 4.22 -23.90 11.86
C ARG A 109 3.35 -22.85 11.18
N LEU A 110 2.04 -23.06 11.10
CA LEU A 110 1.11 -22.12 10.50
C LEU A 110 1.10 -20.78 11.25
N ARG A 111 1.16 -20.82 12.58
CA ARG A 111 1.25 -19.61 13.42
C ARG A 111 2.56 -18.85 13.17
N ALA A 112 3.69 -19.55 13.14
CA ALA A 112 4.99 -18.95 12.86
C ALA A 112 5.04 -18.33 11.44
N THR A 113 4.55 -19.03 10.43
CA THR A 113 4.46 -18.50 9.06
C THR A 113 3.51 -17.31 8.97
N LYS A 114 2.39 -17.32 9.70
CA LYS A 114 1.46 -16.18 9.76
C LYS A 114 2.11 -14.95 10.38
N GLU A 115 2.90 -15.11 11.43
CA GLU A 115 3.62 -14.02 12.08
C GLU A 115 4.71 -13.45 11.17
N GLN A 116 5.52 -14.31 10.54
CA GLN A 116 6.51 -13.89 9.53
C GLN A 116 5.86 -13.17 8.34
N THR A 117 4.73 -13.69 7.85
CA THR A 117 3.98 -13.08 6.75
C THR A 117 3.41 -11.72 7.17
N ARG A 118 2.95 -11.57 8.41
CA ARG A 118 2.48 -10.28 8.94
C ARG A 118 3.63 -9.27 9.02
N ASP A 119 4.82 -9.68 9.45
CA ASP A 119 5.97 -8.79 9.54
C ASP A 119 6.44 -8.37 8.15
N LEU A 120 6.49 -9.29 7.19
CA LEU A 120 6.74 -8.97 5.78
C LEU A 120 5.67 -8.04 5.22
N LEU A 121 4.38 -8.28 5.51
CA LEU A 121 3.29 -7.41 5.09
C LEU A 121 3.44 -5.98 5.67
N ASN A 122 3.84 -5.86 6.93
CA ASN A 122 4.11 -4.56 7.56
C ASN A 122 5.30 -3.85 6.91
N GLN A 123 6.37 -4.57 6.58
CA GLN A 123 7.52 -4.00 5.86
C GLN A 123 7.13 -3.58 4.45
N THR A 124 6.40 -4.42 3.71
CA THR A 124 5.91 -4.11 2.35
C THR A 124 4.98 -2.90 2.36
N THR A 125 4.04 -2.81 3.30
CA THR A 125 3.13 -1.66 3.40
C THR A 125 3.87 -0.38 3.79
N SER A 126 4.86 -0.45 4.69
CA SER A 126 5.73 0.68 5.02
C SER A 126 6.51 1.16 3.80
N LEU A 127 7.15 0.26 3.07
CA LEU A 127 7.88 0.58 1.83
C LEU A 127 6.95 1.14 0.75
N GLN A 128 5.75 0.59 0.59
CA GLN A 128 4.77 1.10 -0.37
C GLN A 128 4.31 2.52 -0.02
N ASN A 129 4.12 2.81 1.27
CA ASN A 129 3.82 4.16 1.73
C ASN A 129 4.99 5.12 1.52
N GLN A 130 6.22 4.69 1.77
CA GLN A 130 7.41 5.49 1.47
C GLN A 130 7.55 5.76 -0.03
N SER A 131 7.35 4.74 -0.87
CA SER A 131 7.36 4.87 -2.33
C SER A 131 6.33 5.91 -2.80
N LYS A 132 5.07 5.83 -2.34
CA LYS A 132 4.04 6.83 -2.65
C LYS A 132 4.40 8.24 -2.19
N ARG A 133 5.07 8.38 -1.03
CA ARG A 133 5.53 9.69 -0.53
C ARG A 133 6.65 10.26 -1.40
N VAL A 134 7.57 9.41 -1.85
CA VAL A 134 8.67 9.81 -2.74
C VAL A 134 8.11 10.19 -4.11
N GLU A 135 7.15 9.44 -4.64
CA GLU A 135 6.50 9.72 -5.92
C GLU A 135 5.77 11.06 -5.91
N LYS A 136 4.93 11.32 -4.89
CA LYS A 136 4.29 12.63 -4.71
C LYS A 136 5.30 13.77 -4.58
N ARG A 137 6.41 13.55 -3.86
CA ARG A 137 7.48 14.55 -3.74
C ARG A 137 8.17 14.78 -5.08
N ALA A 138 8.40 13.73 -5.86
CA ALA A 138 8.96 13.84 -7.20
C ALA A 138 8.03 14.64 -8.11
N GLU A 139 6.72 14.38 -8.11
CA GLU A 139 5.71 15.16 -8.84
C GLU A 139 5.70 16.64 -8.45
N ILE A 140 5.80 16.93 -7.15
CA ILE A 140 5.89 18.32 -6.67
C ILE A 140 7.19 18.97 -7.13
N VAL A 141 8.32 18.25 -7.07
CA VAL A 141 9.62 18.77 -7.52
C VAL A 141 9.64 18.95 -9.04
N THR A 142 9.04 18.07 -9.83
CA THR A 142 8.97 18.24 -11.29
C THR A 142 8.06 19.40 -11.66
N ALA A 143 6.92 19.58 -10.99
CA ALA A 143 6.07 20.74 -11.14
C ALA A 143 6.80 22.03 -10.72
N PHE A 144 7.55 21.99 -9.61
CA PHE A 144 8.35 23.11 -9.12
C PHE A 144 9.47 23.47 -10.09
N LEU A 145 10.23 22.51 -10.60
CA LEU A 145 11.27 22.75 -11.61
C LEU A 145 10.67 23.26 -12.92
N GLY A 146 9.53 22.72 -13.37
CA GLY A 146 8.85 23.22 -14.56
C GLY A 146 8.30 24.64 -14.41
N ALA A 147 7.90 25.03 -13.19
CA ALA A 147 7.42 26.38 -12.90
C ALA A 147 8.57 27.38 -12.70
N PHE A 148 9.62 27.01 -11.98
CA PHE A 148 10.65 27.93 -11.48
C PHE A 148 12.01 27.82 -12.18
N GLN A 149 12.21 26.85 -13.06
CA GLN A 149 13.41 26.77 -13.89
C GLN A 149 13.10 27.27 -15.31
N LEU A 150 13.91 28.22 -15.76
CA LEU A 150 13.87 28.67 -17.15
C LEU A 150 14.20 27.50 -18.08
N LYS A 151 13.42 27.32 -19.14
CA LYS A 151 13.79 26.31 -20.15
C LYS A 151 15.13 26.72 -20.77
N PRO A 152 16.02 25.77 -21.07
CA PRO A 152 17.32 26.09 -21.67
C PRO A 152 17.19 26.85 -23.00
N GLU A 153 16.08 26.68 -23.71
CA GLU A 153 15.75 27.43 -24.93
C GLU A 153 15.35 28.89 -24.65
N GLU A 154 14.63 29.15 -23.56
CA GLU A 154 14.29 30.51 -23.10
C GLU A 154 15.55 31.24 -22.59
N ALA A 155 16.43 30.53 -21.88
CA ALA A 155 17.71 31.06 -21.43
C ALA A 155 18.68 31.34 -22.59
N LYS A 156 18.61 30.59 -23.70
CA LYS A 156 19.37 30.88 -24.93
C LYS A 156 18.77 32.08 -25.67
N ALA A 157 17.44 32.15 -25.78
CA ALA A 157 16.75 33.29 -26.40
C ALA A 157 17.05 34.60 -25.64
N LEU A 158 17.13 34.56 -24.31
CA LEU A 158 17.45 35.72 -23.46
C LEU A 158 18.94 36.10 -23.48
N ARG A 159 19.86 35.19 -23.83
CA ARG A 159 21.28 35.54 -24.06
C ARG A 159 21.49 36.24 -25.41
N GLY A 160 20.49 36.25 -26.27
CA GLY A 160 20.55 36.79 -27.61
C GLY A 160 21.35 35.91 -28.57
N THR A 161 21.12 36.09 -29.86
CA THR A 161 22.02 35.61 -30.91
C THR A 161 23.30 36.45 -30.88
N ALA A 162 24.43 35.88 -31.31
CA ALA A 162 25.74 36.57 -31.33
C ALA A 162 25.72 37.92 -32.10
N ASP A 163 24.74 38.11 -32.99
CA ASP A 163 24.52 39.34 -33.75
C ASP A 163 23.58 40.35 -33.05
N GLY A 164 23.14 40.03 -31.82
CA GLY A 164 22.23 40.84 -31.04
C GLY A 164 20.88 41.10 -31.73
N GLY A 165 20.45 40.21 -32.62
CA GLY A 165 19.09 40.23 -33.14
C GLY A 165 18.12 39.76 -32.07
N ILE A 166 17.07 40.55 -31.81
CA ILE A 166 15.98 40.12 -30.95
C ILE A 166 15.11 39.16 -31.76
N ASP A 167 15.03 37.91 -31.30
CA ASP A 167 14.08 36.94 -31.85
C ASP A 167 12.67 37.23 -31.31
N ARG A 168 11.61 36.90 -32.07
CA ARG A 168 10.22 37.06 -31.62
C ARG A 168 9.92 36.30 -30.33
N ASN A 169 10.71 35.26 -30.04
CA ASN A 169 10.63 34.46 -28.82
C ASN A 169 11.25 35.13 -27.57
N PHE A 170 11.93 36.26 -27.74
CA PHE A 170 12.53 37.02 -26.63
C PHE A 170 11.47 37.62 -25.69
N PHE A 171 10.43 38.25 -26.24
CA PHE A 171 9.35 38.85 -25.46
C PHE A 171 8.54 37.85 -24.61
N PRO A 172 8.11 36.68 -25.14
CA PRO A 172 7.45 35.67 -24.31
C PRO A 172 8.40 35.06 -23.26
N ALA A 173 9.69 34.89 -23.58
CA ALA A 173 10.68 34.45 -22.59
C ALA A 173 10.89 35.50 -21.47
N LEU A 174 10.89 36.78 -21.81
CA LEU A 174 10.99 37.89 -20.84
C LEU A 174 9.76 37.94 -19.93
N ASN A 175 8.56 37.80 -20.48
CA ASN A 175 7.32 37.72 -19.69
C ASN A 175 7.32 36.50 -18.76
N ARG A 176 7.84 35.36 -19.22
CA ARG A 176 7.99 34.16 -18.39
C ARG A 176 8.94 34.38 -17.21
N VAL A 177 10.11 35.00 -17.43
CA VAL A 177 11.04 35.38 -16.35
C VAL A 177 10.35 36.27 -15.31
N ARG A 178 9.48 37.17 -15.77
CA ARG A 178 8.73 38.08 -14.89
C ARG A 178 7.68 37.37 -14.05
N GLU A 179 6.91 36.46 -14.66
CA GLU A 179 5.96 35.61 -13.94
C GLU A 179 6.68 34.83 -12.84
N ILE A 180 7.81 34.19 -13.19
CA ILE A 180 8.60 33.42 -12.24
C ILE A 180 9.14 34.31 -11.11
N HIS A 181 9.59 35.53 -11.42
CA HIS A 181 10.05 36.47 -10.40
C HIS A 181 8.91 36.93 -9.47
N ALA A 182 7.70 37.11 -9.99
CA ALA A 182 6.51 37.43 -9.18
C ALA A 182 6.07 36.25 -8.31
N ASP A 183 6.06 35.04 -8.87
CA ASP A 183 5.73 33.80 -8.16
C ASP A 183 6.75 33.51 -7.06
N CYS A 184 8.04 33.74 -7.31
CA CYS A 184 9.10 33.67 -6.29
C CYS A 184 8.87 34.68 -5.16
N LYS A 185 8.42 35.90 -5.47
CA LYS A 185 8.09 36.92 -4.45
C LYS A 185 6.91 36.49 -3.57
N GLN A 186 5.93 35.79 -4.14
CA GLN A 186 4.82 35.21 -3.38
C GLN A 186 5.27 33.99 -2.56
N LEU A 187 6.14 33.14 -3.11
CA LEU A 187 6.70 31.97 -2.44
C LEU A 187 7.58 32.36 -1.24
N LEU A 188 8.37 33.43 -1.38
CA LEU A 188 9.20 34.00 -0.32
C LEU A 188 8.39 34.49 0.89
N ARG A 189 7.10 34.77 0.73
CA ARG A 189 6.20 35.15 1.84
C ARG A 189 5.72 33.96 2.67
N THR A 190 5.83 32.71 2.17
CA THR A 190 5.04 31.60 2.70
C THR A 190 5.86 30.40 3.21
N SER A 191 6.94 29.96 2.55
CA SER A 191 7.40 28.57 2.77
C SER A 191 8.91 28.29 2.88
N GLN A 192 9.80 28.88 2.07
CA GLN A 192 11.24 28.52 2.09
C GLN A 192 12.11 29.62 1.48
N HIS A 193 12.94 30.28 2.31
CA HIS A 193 13.65 31.49 1.88
C HIS A 193 14.91 31.24 1.06
N ALA A 194 15.73 30.24 1.39
CA ALA A 194 17.06 30.09 0.79
C ALA A 194 17.02 29.72 -0.72
N ALA A 195 16.32 28.65 -1.08
CA ALA A 195 16.19 28.23 -2.48
C ALA A 195 15.39 29.23 -3.33
N ALA A 196 14.33 29.81 -2.76
CA ALA A 196 13.56 30.84 -3.45
C ALA A 196 14.37 32.12 -3.68
N LEU A 197 15.27 32.47 -2.75
CA LEU A 197 16.17 33.63 -2.90
C LEU A 197 17.25 33.39 -3.94
N GLU A 198 17.82 32.18 -4.01
CA GLU A 198 18.78 31.81 -5.06
C GLU A 198 18.13 31.82 -6.46
N ILE A 199 16.91 31.31 -6.58
CA ILE A 199 16.15 31.37 -7.85
C ILE A 199 15.83 32.83 -8.18
N MET A 200 15.40 33.64 -7.21
CA MET A 200 15.11 35.05 -7.42
C MET A 200 16.35 35.83 -7.88
N GLU A 201 17.52 35.59 -7.30
CA GLU A 201 18.78 36.23 -7.71
C GLU A 201 19.16 35.83 -9.14
N LYS A 202 19.07 34.52 -9.47
CA LYS A 202 19.31 34.03 -10.84
C LYS A 202 18.34 34.64 -11.85
N MET A 203 17.07 34.79 -11.50
CA MET A 203 16.04 35.40 -12.36
C MET A 203 16.23 36.90 -12.48
N ALA A 204 16.63 37.61 -11.42
CA ALA A 204 16.94 39.03 -11.45
C ALA A 204 18.14 39.30 -12.37
N ALA A 205 19.21 38.50 -12.27
CA ALA A 205 20.37 38.59 -13.15
C ALA A 205 20.00 38.32 -14.62
N ALA A 206 19.16 37.31 -14.90
CA ALA A 206 18.66 37.03 -16.24
C ALA A 206 17.79 38.18 -16.79
N HIS A 207 16.98 38.79 -15.92
CA HIS A 207 16.12 39.93 -16.26
C HIS A 207 16.94 41.19 -16.58
N GLU A 208 18.00 41.46 -15.82
CA GLU A 208 18.94 42.56 -16.09
C GLU A 208 19.70 42.35 -17.40
N ALA A 209 20.25 41.16 -17.63
CA ALA A 209 20.93 40.83 -18.88
C ALA A 209 20.01 40.98 -20.10
N ALA A 210 18.73 40.59 -19.97
CA ALA A 210 17.75 40.75 -21.02
C ALA A 210 17.47 42.23 -21.32
N TYR A 211 17.32 43.08 -20.30
CA TYR A 211 17.13 44.52 -20.51
C TYR A 211 18.38 45.20 -21.09
N GLU A 212 19.58 44.77 -20.73
CA GLU A 212 20.81 45.29 -21.34
C GLU A 212 20.89 44.96 -22.84
N LEU A 213 20.52 43.73 -23.22
CA LEU A 213 20.46 43.33 -24.63
C LEU A 213 19.39 44.11 -25.39
N LEU A 214 18.21 44.29 -24.78
CA LEU A 214 17.13 45.11 -25.33
C LEU A 214 17.59 46.55 -25.54
N TYR A 215 18.27 47.14 -24.55
CA TYR A 215 18.82 48.50 -24.64
C TYR A 215 19.88 48.61 -25.75
N ARG A 216 20.82 47.66 -25.84
CA ARG A 216 21.84 47.63 -26.91
C ARG A 216 21.24 47.42 -28.30
N TRP A 217 20.17 46.63 -28.41
CA TRP A 217 19.45 46.46 -29.67
C TRP A 217 18.72 47.75 -30.06
N ILE A 218 17.99 48.38 -29.14
CA ILE A 218 17.33 49.66 -29.39
C ILE A 218 18.34 50.73 -29.78
N GLN A 219 19.50 50.79 -29.12
CA GLN A 219 20.55 51.74 -29.50
C GLN A 219 21.07 51.49 -30.91
N ARG A 220 21.23 50.23 -31.33
CA ARG A 220 21.63 49.88 -32.71
C ARG A 220 20.53 50.24 -33.70
N GLU A 221 19.28 49.91 -33.42
CA GLU A 221 18.14 50.27 -34.26
C GLU A 221 17.97 51.78 -34.36
N CYS A 222 18.13 52.54 -33.27
CA CYS A 222 18.11 54.02 -33.29
C CYS A 222 19.23 54.61 -34.16
N ARG A 223 20.39 53.95 -34.22
CA ARG A 223 21.50 54.33 -35.12
C ARG A 223 21.24 53.92 -36.57
N LEU A 224 20.49 52.85 -36.81
CA LEU A 224 20.08 52.40 -38.14
C LEU A 224 18.89 53.22 -38.68
N LEU A 225 18.08 53.81 -37.80
CA LEU A 225 16.97 54.72 -38.09
C LEU A 225 17.41 56.08 -38.68
N ASN A 226 18.70 56.23 -38.99
CA ASN A 226 19.28 57.28 -39.84
C ASN A 226 18.87 57.14 -41.32
N VAL A 227 17.92 56.27 -41.63
CA VAL A 227 17.30 56.16 -42.96
C VAL A 227 15.82 56.49 -42.76
N ASP A 228 15.22 57.23 -43.70
CA ASP A 228 13.83 57.69 -43.65
C ASP A 228 12.83 56.52 -43.75
N PHE A 229 12.77 55.70 -42.71
CA PHE A 229 11.72 54.71 -42.53
C PHE A 229 10.50 55.42 -41.94
N VAL A 230 9.40 55.41 -42.70
CA VAL A 230 8.07 55.85 -42.25
C VAL A 230 7.45 54.81 -41.32
N ASP A 231 7.88 53.55 -41.41
CA ASP A 231 7.38 52.44 -40.60
C ASP A 231 8.44 51.99 -39.58
N LEU A 232 8.25 52.41 -38.33
CA LEU A 232 9.01 51.89 -37.19
C LEU A 232 8.77 50.37 -37.09
N ASN A 233 9.85 49.59 -36.98
CA ASN A 233 9.78 48.13 -36.85
C ASN A 233 8.81 47.76 -35.70
N PRO A 234 7.80 46.88 -35.91
CA PRO A 234 6.88 46.46 -34.84
C PRO A 234 7.59 45.89 -33.61
N LEU A 235 8.78 45.31 -33.78
CA LEU A 235 9.61 44.84 -32.66
C LEU A 235 10.15 46.00 -31.80
N LEU A 236 10.38 47.18 -32.39
CA LEU A 236 10.82 48.37 -31.67
C LEU A 236 9.70 48.91 -30.77
N TYR A 237 8.45 48.89 -31.24
CA TYR A 237 7.31 49.25 -30.41
C TYR A 237 7.14 48.29 -29.23
N GLN A 238 7.23 46.97 -29.46
CA GLN A 238 7.17 45.97 -28.41
C GLN A 238 8.35 46.10 -27.42
N ALA A 239 9.53 46.49 -27.91
CA ALA A 239 10.71 46.75 -27.09
C ALA A 239 10.54 47.99 -26.20
N PHE A 240 9.97 49.08 -26.73
CA PHE A 240 9.64 50.27 -25.95
C PHE A 240 8.54 49.99 -24.93
N GLU A 241 7.49 49.23 -25.31
CA GLU A 241 6.43 48.80 -24.40
C GLU A 241 6.99 47.97 -23.23
N ALA A 242 7.85 46.98 -23.52
CA ALA A 242 8.50 46.18 -22.48
C ALA A 242 9.44 47.01 -21.57
N MET A 243 10.06 48.08 -22.09
CA MET A 243 10.92 48.96 -21.30
C MET A 243 10.17 49.96 -20.40
N GLN A 244 8.89 50.25 -20.64
CA GLN A 244 8.12 51.20 -19.83
C GLN A 244 8.13 50.86 -18.34
N GLU A 245 8.29 49.57 -18.01
CA GLU A 245 8.33 49.07 -16.65
C GLU A 245 9.59 49.49 -15.87
N ARG A 246 10.65 49.90 -16.57
CA ARG A 246 11.83 50.54 -15.98
C ARG A 246 11.94 51.98 -16.48
N PRO A 247 11.32 52.96 -15.80
CA PRO A 247 11.20 54.33 -16.30
C PRO A 247 12.56 55.00 -16.54
N VAL A 248 13.59 54.60 -15.80
CA VAL A 248 14.96 55.11 -15.96
C VAL A 248 15.57 54.66 -17.31
N LEU A 249 15.53 53.37 -17.63
CA LEU A 249 16.04 52.85 -18.91
C LEU A 249 15.19 53.31 -20.09
N PHE A 250 13.87 53.41 -19.90
CA PHE A 250 12.96 53.98 -20.88
C PHE A 250 13.30 55.45 -21.21
N LYS A 251 13.60 56.27 -20.20
CA LYS A 251 14.02 57.65 -20.42
C LYS A 251 15.34 57.73 -21.19
N TYR A 252 16.35 56.96 -20.80
CA TYR A 252 17.64 56.95 -21.51
C TYR A 252 17.52 56.50 -22.97
N SER A 253 16.72 55.46 -23.24
CA SER A 253 16.49 55.00 -24.61
C SER A 253 15.71 56.01 -25.46
N LEU A 254 14.74 56.72 -24.88
CA LEU A 254 14.06 57.84 -25.55
C LEU A 254 15.00 59.01 -25.82
N ASP A 255 15.88 59.36 -24.89
CA ASP A 255 16.86 60.43 -25.06
C ASP A 255 17.87 60.08 -26.18
N GLU A 256 18.32 58.82 -26.26
CA GLU A 256 19.15 58.31 -27.36
C GLU A 256 18.41 58.34 -28.70
N TYR A 257 17.14 57.91 -28.73
CA TYR A 257 16.28 57.99 -29.92
C TYR A 257 16.11 59.44 -30.40
N ASN A 258 15.80 60.36 -29.48
CA ASN A 258 15.65 61.79 -29.76
C ASN A 258 16.96 62.38 -30.29
N THR A 259 18.10 62.01 -29.71
CA THR A 259 19.42 62.48 -30.13
C THR A 259 19.79 61.97 -31.52
N ALA A 260 19.53 60.68 -31.79
CA ALA A 260 19.74 60.09 -33.11
C ALA A 260 18.85 60.75 -34.18
N ARG A 261 17.56 60.93 -33.89
CA ARG A 261 16.62 61.57 -34.81
C ARG A 261 16.95 63.03 -35.06
N ARG A 262 17.30 63.80 -34.02
CA ARG A 262 17.76 65.18 -34.16
C ARG A 262 19.01 65.27 -35.02
N SER A 263 19.98 64.40 -34.79
CA SER A 263 21.22 64.35 -35.58
C SER A 263 20.93 64.01 -37.05
N HIS A 264 20.02 63.06 -37.31
CA HIS A 264 19.58 62.72 -38.67
C HIS A 264 18.89 63.90 -39.36
N VAL A 265 17.89 64.51 -38.72
CA VAL A 265 17.15 65.65 -39.29
C VAL A 265 18.08 66.82 -39.59
N VAL A 266 19.03 67.13 -38.70
CA VAL A 266 20.02 68.18 -38.94
C VAL A 266 20.93 67.83 -40.12
N ARG A 267 21.42 66.58 -40.22
CA ARG A 267 22.22 66.15 -41.39
C ARG A 267 21.43 66.19 -42.68
N ALA A 268 20.20 65.65 -42.69
CA ALA A 268 19.31 65.68 -43.85
C ALA A 268 19.00 67.12 -44.28
N PHE A 269 18.81 68.04 -43.32
CA PHE A 269 18.62 69.46 -43.61
C PHE A 269 19.89 70.10 -44.20
N ILE A 270 21.07 69.82 -43.64
CA ILE A 270 22.36 70.30 -44.18
C ILE A 270 22.62 69.71 -45.57
N ASP A 271 22.36 68.42 -45.78
CA ASP A 271 22.50 67.78 -47.09
C ASP A 271 21.51 68.39 -48.10
N ALA A 272 20.26 68.68 -47.72
CA ALA A 272 19.30 69.38 -48.57
C ALA A 272 19.73 70.84 -48.87
N LEU A 273 20.34 71.53 -47.92
CA LEU A 273 20.88 72.88 -48.09
C LEU A 273 22.09 72.92 -49.03
N THR A 274 23.02 71.97 -48.88
CA THR A 274 24.37 72.04 -49.48
C THR A 274 24.57 71.13 -50.70
N ARG A 275 23.93 69.96 -50.74
CA ARG A 275 24.09 68.93 -51.79
C ARG A 275 22.83 68.72 -52.62
N GLY A 276 21.66 69.07 -52.08
CA GLY A 276 20.37 68.80 -52.70
C GLY A 276 19.92 67.35 -52.50
N GLY A 277 18.93 66.91 -53.28
CA GLY A 277 18.44 65.52 -53.22
C GLY A 277 19.44 64.49 -53.76
N PRO A 278 19.14 63.18 -53.60
CA PRO A 278 20.00 62.10 -54.07
C PRO A 278 20.28 62.25 -55.57
N GLY A 279 21.55 62.47 -55.94
CA GLY A 279 21.98 62.73 -57.32
C GLY A 279 22.02 64.21 -57.75
N GLY A 280 21.91 65.16 -56.81
CA GLY A 280 21.96 66.61 -57.09
C GLY A 280 20.63 67.19 -57.60
N VAL A 281 19.55 66.40 -57.55
CA VAL A 281 18.19 66.80 -57.91
C VAL A 281 17.24 66.40 -56.77
N PRO A 282 16.45 67.33 -56.20
CA PRO A 282 16.43 68.77 -56.47
C PRO A 282 17.73 69.46 -56.03
N LYS A 283 18.11 70.52 -56.73
CA LYS A 283 19.33 71.31 -56.47
C LYS A 283 19.34 71.86 -55.02
N PRO A 284 20.55 72.05 -54.44
CA PRO A 284 20.72 72.58 -53.08
C PRO A 284 19.85 73.82 -52.84
N ILE A 285 19.18 73.84 -51.68
CA ILE A 285 18.23 74.89 -51.31
C ILE A 285 18.93 76.26 -51.22
N GLU A 286 20.20 76.32 -50.79
CA GLU A 286 20.97 77.57 -50.73
C GLU A 286 21.18 78.22 -52.11
N LEU A 287 21.38 77.40 -53.15
CA LEU A 287 21.72 77.86 -54.50
C LEU A 287 20.52 78.46 -55.26
N LEU A 288 19.30 78.16 -54.80
CA LEU A 288 18.03 78.67 -55.33
C LEU A 288 17.23 79.46 -54.29
N SER A 289 17.88 79.93 -53.21
CA SER A 289 17.25 80.74 -52.18
C SER A 289 16.67 82.06 -52.71
N HIS A 290 17.17 82.53 -53.86
CA HIS A 290 16.73 83.76 -54.52
C HIS A 290 15.54 83.60 -55.48
N ASP A 291 15.04 82.38 -55.73
CA ASP A 291 13.92 82.14 -56.65
C ASP A 291 12.58 82.05 -55.89
N PRO A 292 11.70 83.07 -56.00
CA PRO A 292 10.43 83.12 -55.26
C PRO A 292 9.39 82.10 -55.76
N LEU A 293 9.54 81.50 -56.95
CA LEU A 293 8.57 80.54 -57.50
C LEU A 293 8.66 79.14 -56.87
N ARG A 294 9.73 78.83 -56.14
CA ARG A 294 9.94 77.53 -55.48
C ARG A 294 9.34 77.45 -54.07
N TYR A 295 9.14 78.60 -53.42
CA TYR A 295 8.66 78.70 -52.03
C TYR A 295 7.23 79.27 -51.91
N ALA A 296 6.53 79.42 -53.04
CA ALA A 296 5.12 79.82 -53.10
C ALA A 296 4.21 78.57 -53.12
#